data_AF-X1VJR8-F1
#
_entry.id   AF-X1VJR8-F1
#
_cell.length_a   1.000
_cell.length_b   1.000
_cell.length_c   1.000
_cell.angle_alpha   90.00
_cell.angle_beta   90.00
_cell.angle_gamma   90.00
#
_symmetry.space_group_name_H-M   'P 1'
#
loop_
_entity.id
_entity.type
_entity.pdbx_description
1 polymer ?
#
loop_
_entity_poly.entity_id
_entity_poly.type
_entity_poly.pdbx_seq_one_letter_code
_entity_poly.pdbx_strand_id
1 'polypeptide(L)' 'DRLDLNDVYLKIAKEMDIKISIGTDAHSIEALLWMKFGVAQARRGWLETKNVVNTYSLKKLQTIRKINKNRIE' A
#
# COMPACT_ATOMS: atom_id res chain seq x y z
N ASP A 1 8.86 -4.34 -16.04
CA ASP A 1 7.57 -4.96 -15.69
C ASP A 1 7.58 -5.72 -14.36
N ARG A 2 7.77 -5.04 -13.21
CA ARG A 2 7.84 -5.72 -11.89
C ARG A 2 7.01 -5.05 -10.79
N LEU A 3 6.27 -4.00 -11.15
CA LEU A 3 5.48 -3.18 -10.22
C LEU A 3 4.06 -3.10 -10.76
N ASP A 4 3.07 -3.39 -9.91
CA ASP A 4 1.66 -3.38 -10.30
C ASP A 4 1.21 -1.99 -10.76
N LEU A 5 1.67 -0.95 -10.07
CA LEU A 5 1.36 0.45 -10.36
C LEU A 5 2.63 1.27 -10.57
N ASN A 6 2.60 2.12 -11.60
CA ASN A 6 3.61 3.16 -11.80
C ASN A 6 3.28 4.41 -10.97
N ASP A 7 4.22 5.36 -10.95
CA ASP A 7 4.10 6.61 -10.20
C ASP A 7 2.92 7.49 -10.64
N VAL A 8 2.61 7.53 -11.94
CA VAL A 8 1.45 8.25 -12.48
C VAL A 8 0.14 7.72 -11.89
N TYR A 9 -0.06 6.40 -11.90
CA TYR A 9 -1.29 5.81 -11.33
C TYR A 9 -1.34 5.93 -9.81
N LEU A 10 -0.20 5.89 -9.12
CA LEU A 10 -0.16 6.16 -7.67
C LEU A 10 -0.58 7.59 -7.36
N LYS A 11 -0.17 8.57 -8.17
CA LYS A 11 -0.59 9.97 -8.02
C LYS A 11 -2.10 10.12 -8.20
N ILE A 12 -2.67 9.51 -9.24
CA ILE A 12 -4.12 9.50 -9.49
C ILE A 12 -4.87 8.86 -8.32
N ALA A 13 -4.40 7.70 -7.83
CA ALA A 13 -5.02 7.02 -6.70
C ALA A 13 -5.03 7.91 -5.43
N LYS A 14 -3.95 8.65 -5.19
CA LYS A 14 -3.90 9.66 -4.11
C LYS A 14 -4.94 10.76 -4.29
N GLU A 15 -5.09 11.29 -5.51
CA GLU A 15 -6.06 12.34 -5.81
C GLU A 15 -7.51 11.86 -5.63
N MET A 16 -7.75 10.56 -5.81
CA MET A 16 -9.02 9.89 -5.54
C MET A 16 -9.22 9.46 -4.07
N ASP A 17 -8.30 9.84 -3.17
CA ASP A 17 -8.24 9.40 -1.75
C ASP A 17 -8.19 7.88 -1.52
N ILE A 18 -7.76 7.12 -2.53
CA ILE A 18 -7.56 5.67 -2.43
C ILE A 18 -6.32 5.40 -1.59
N LYS A 19 -6.46 4.49 -0.62
CA LYS A 19 -5.35 4.07 0.24
C LYS A 19 -4.52 3.00 -0.45
N ILE A 20 -3.20 3.12 -0.37
CA ILE A 20 -2.23 2.23 -1.04
C ILE A 20 -1.59 1.29 -0.02
N SER A 21 -1.46 0.02 -0.40
CA SER A 21 -0.63 -0.98 0.28
C SER A 21 0.62 -1.24 -0.53
N ILE A 22 1.76 -1.35 0.15
CA ILE A 22 3.04 -1.71 -0.46
C ILE A 22 3.38 -3.13 -0.02
N GLY A 23 3.62 -4.01 -0.99
CA GLY A 23 4.01 -5.41 -0.79
C GLY A 23 5.15 -5.82 -1.72
N THR A 24 5.96 -6.78 -1.30
CA THR A 24 7.08 -7.32 -2.09
C THR A 24 6.74 -8.60 -2.85
N ASP A 25 5.59 -9.21 -2.54
CA ASP A 25 5.20 -10.55 -2.99
C ASP A 25 6.30 -11.60 -2.75
N ALA A 26 6.84 -11.57 -1.53
CA ALA A 26 8.01 -12.35 -1.17
C ALA A 26 7.69 -13.85 -1.06
N HIS A 27 8.43 -14.65 -1.84
CA HIS A 27 8.47 -16.11 -1.77
C HIS A 27 9.74 -16.64 -1.07
N SER A 28 10.62 -15.73 -0.62
CA SER A 28 11.80 -16.00 0.22
C SER A 28 12.05 -14.81 1.16
N ILE A 29 12.90 -14.99 2.17
CA ILE A 29 13.22 -13.94 3.16
C ILE A 29 13.94 -12.76 2.48
N GLU A 30 14.84 -13.04 1.54
CA GLU A 30 15.64 -12.06 0.83
C GLU A 30 14.76 -11.10 0.01
N ALA A 31 13.63 -11.59 -0.51
CA ALA A 31 12.67 -10.79 -1.28
C ALA A 31 12.02 -9.68 -0.43
N LEU A 32 12.03 -9.76 0.91
CA LEU A 32 11.56 -8.68 1.78
C LEU A 32 12.40 -7.40 1.65
N LEU A 33 13.66 -7.52 1.24
CA LEU A 33 14.56 -6.37 1.03
C LEU A 33 14.11 -5.46 -0.13
N TRP A 34 13.20 -5.93 -0.99
CA TRP A 34 12.65 -5.15 -2.09
C TRP A 34 11.63 -4.09 -1.67
N MET A 35 11.21 -4.06 -0.40
CA MET A 35 10.28 -3.06 0.14
C MET A 35 10.74 -1.62 -0.16
N LYS A 36 12.06 -1.38 -0.16
CA LYS A 36 12.65 -0.09 -0.49
C LYS A 36 12.25 0.44 -1.87
N PHE A 37 12.03 -0.44 -2.86
CA PHE A 37 11.60 -0.06 -4.20
C PHE A 37 10.14 0.37 -4.23
N GLY A 38 9.27 -0.31 -3.47
CA GLY A 38 7.88 0.11 -3.29
C GLY A 38 7.77 1.47 -2.63
N VAL A 39 8.60 1.74 -1.61
CA VAL A 39 8.68 3.07 -0.98
C VAL A 39 9.21 4.13 -1.96
N ALA A 40 10.21 3.80 -2.78
CA ALA A 40 10.71 4.71 -3.81
C ALA A 40 9.63 5.07 -4.84
N GLN A 41 8.84 4.10 -5.30
CA GLN A 41 7.69 4.33 -6.17
C GLN A 41 6.61 5.18 -5.52
N ALA A 42 6.26 4.91 -4.25
CA ALA A 42 5.31 5.72 -3.51
C ALA A 42 5.73 7.19 -3.44
N ARG A 43 7.03 7.46 -3.21
CA ARG A 43 7.58 8.82 -3.23
C ARG A 43 7.47 9.49 -4.60
N ARG A 44 7.78 8.75 -5.68
CA ARG A 44 7.63 9.23 -7.06
C ARG A 44 6.17 9.55 -7.41
N GLY A 45 5.22 8.78 -6.89
CA GLY A 45 3.77 9.05 -7.00
C GLY A 45 3.25 10.11 -6.02
N TRP A 46 4.14 10.81 -5.30
CA TRP A 46 3.83 11.86 -4.32
C TRP A 46 2.91 11.39 -3.18
N LEU A 47 2.95 10.10 -2.84
CA LEU A 47 2.23 9.58 -1.69
C LEU A 47 2.82 10.12 -0.39
N GLU A 48 1.95 10.57 0.50
CA GLU A 48 2.28 10.93 1.89
C GLU A 48 2.00 9.74 2.81
N THR A 49 2.45 9.83 4.06
CA THR A 49 2.22 8.78 5.09
C THR A 49 0.74 8.42 5.23
N LYS A 50 -0.15 9.41 5.22
CA LYS A 50 -1.62 9.23 5.28
C LYS A 50 -2.20 8.43 4.11
N ASN A 51 -1.50 8.34 2.97
CA ASN A 51 -1.96 7.60 1.80
C ASN A 51 -1.58 6.10 1.86
N VAL A 52 -0.64 5.71 2.72
CA VAL A 52 -0.05 4.36 2.73
C VAL A 52 -0.42 3.60 4.00
N VAL A 53 -1.15 2.49 3.86
CA VAL A 53 -1.67 1.71 5.00
C VAL A 53 -0.59 1.04 5.83
N ASN A 54 0.58 0.76 5.25
CA ASN A 54 1.74 0.18 5.94
C ASN A 54 2.28 1.08 7.06
N THR A 55 1.92 2.36 7.08
CA THR A 55 2.33 3.31 8.14
C THR A 55 1.41 3.29 9.36
N TYR A 56 0.28 2.59 9.30
CA TYR A 56 -0.65 2.51 10.40
C TYR A 56 -0.09 1.66 11.53
N SER A 57 -0.42 2.03 12.77
CA SER A 57 -0.22 1.13 13.90
C SER A 57 -1.03 -0.15 13.69
N LEU A 58 -0.56 -1.27 14.24
CA LEU A 58 -1.23 -2.56 14.13
C LEU A 58 -2.70 -2.48 14.56
N LYS A 59 -2.99 -1.79 15.67
CA LYS A 59 -4.35 -1.57 16.16
C LYS A 59 -5.22 -0.84 15.14
N LYS A 60 -4.72 0.24 14.54
CA LYS A 60 -5.46 1.00 13.52
C LYS A 60 -5.71 0.14 12.28
N LEU A 61 -4.69 -0.58 11.80
CA LEU A 61 -4.81 -1.48 10.65
C LEU A 61 -5.86 -2.58 10.88
N GLN A 62 -5.87 -3.19 12.08
CA GLN A 62 -6.86 -4.19 12.46
C GLN A 62 -8.28 -3.63 12.54
N THR A 63 -8.44 -2.38 12.99
CA THR A 63 -9.75 -1.72 13.01
C THR A 63 -10.27 -1.48 11.59
N ILE A 64 -9.44 -0.95 10.69
CA ILE A 64 -9.87 -0.64 9.32
C ILE A 64 -10.05 -1.89 8.45
N ARG A 65 -9.31 -2.98 8.69
CA ARG A 65 -9.46 -4.25 7.96
C ARG A 65 -10.83 -4.89 8.20
N LYS A 66 -11.49 -4.60 9.33
CA LYS A 66 -12.83 -5.13 9.66
C LYS A 66 -13.94 -4.51 8.82
N ILE A 67 -13.72 -4.36 7.51
CA ILE A 67 -14.79 -4.12 6.55
C ILE A 67 -15.72 -5.34 6.61
N ASN A 68 -16.83 -5.14 7.33
CA ASN A 68 -18.10 -5.86 7.39
C ASN A 68 -18.05 -7.40 7.44
N LYS A 69 -18.06 -7.96 8.67
CA LYS A 69 -18.60 -9.33 8.91
C LYS A 69 -20.07 -9.49 8.49
N ASN A 70 -20.79 -8.40 8.19
CA ASN A 70 -22.21 -8.37 7.83
C ASN A 70 -22.44 -7.95 6.36
N ARG A 71 -21.48 -8.13 5.43
CA ARG A 71 -21.67 -7.84 4.00
C ARG A 71 -21.83 -9.08 3.12
N ILE A 72 -22.18 -10.21 3.73
CA ILE A 72 -22.63 -11.42 3.05
C ILE A 72 -24.09 -11.63 3.47
N GLU A 73 -24.98 -10.79 2.94
CA GLU A 73 -26.40 -11.06 2.76
C GLU A 73 -26.73 -10.78 1.30
#